data_AF-A0A356RE78-F1
#
_entry.id   AF-A0A356RE78-F1
#
_cell.length_a   1.000
_cell.length_b   1.000
_cell.length_c   1.000
_cell.angle_alpha   90.00
_cell.angle_beta   90.00
_cell.angle_gamma   90.00
#
_symmetry.space_group_name_H-M   'P 1'
#
loop_
_entity.id
_entity.type
_entity.pdbx_description
1 polymer ?
#
loop_
_entity_poly.entity_id
_entity_poly.type
_entity_poly.pdbx_seq_one_letter_code
_entity_poly.pdbx_strand_id
1 'polypeptide(L)'
;MGCGGSQSGQSSQQPDLIGGLGAALGVKQQKIDLLKKGVGVVQALEPIGEEEEITLGEAVAVEAFSRFGGEYSNPAWTRYINLVGKTVAEVSDRPTLNYHFAILNSQEQNAFAAPGGYIFITVGLL
;
A
#
# COMPACT_ATOMS: atom_id res chain seq x y z
N MET A 1 49.17 -3.06 -12.43
CA MET A 1 49.08 -4.20 -11.49
C MET A 1 48.25 -3.79 -10.29
N GLY A 2 47.25 -4.62 -9.91
CA GLY A 2 46.41 -4.51 -8.69
C GLY A 2 45.12 -3.72 -8.93
N CYS A 3 43.96 -4.27 -9.31
CA CYS A 3 43.09 -5.33 -8.74
C CYS A 3 42.33 -4.94 -7.46
N GLY A 4 40.99 -5.02 -7.54
CA GLY A 4 40.02 -5.11 -6.43
C GLY A 4 39.36 -3.77 -6.08
N GLY A 5 38.05 -3.53 -6.21
CA GLY A 5 36.89 -4.42 -6.25
C GLY A 5 36.12 -4.33 -4.93
N SER A 6 34.96 -3.67 -4.94
CA SER A 6 33.65 -4.12 -4.41
C SER A 6 32.79 -2.99 -3.83
N GLN A 7 31.64 -2.79 -4.48
CA GLN A 7 30.29 -2.67 -3.92
C GLN A 7 30.03 -1.73 -2.73
N SER A 8 29.09 -0.80 -2.94
CA SER A 8 28.02 -0.54 -1.96
C SER A 8 26.89 0.27 -2.62
N GLY A 9 25.65 -0.23 -2.51
CA GLY A 9 24.44 0.57 -2.74
C GLY A 9 23.56 0.16 -3.92
N GLN A 10 23.13 -1.11 -3.99
CA GLN A 10 21.89 -1.42 -4.69
C GLN A 10 20.74 -0.82 -3.88
N SER A 11 20.26 0.34 -4.32
CA SER A 11 18.96 0.86 -3.91
C SER A 11 17.91 -0.17 -4.30
N SER A 12 17.28 -0.75 -3.28
CA SER A 12 16.08 -1.55 -3.36
C SER A 12 15.02 -0.78 -4.16
N GLN A 13 14.93 -1.09 -5.46
CA GLN A 13 13.83 -0.69 -6.32
C GLN A 13 12.60 -1.48 -5.87
N GLN A 14 11.97 -1.03 -4.79
CA GLN A 14 10.59 -1.37 -4.53
C GLN A 14 9.79 -0.77 -5.70
N PRO A 15 9.02 -1.56 -6.44
CA PRO A 15 8.08 -1.01 -7.40
C PRO A 15 7.00 -0.28 -6.58
N ASP A 16 7.14 1.03 -6.46
CA ASP A 16 6.18 1.90 -5.77
C ASP A 16 4.76 1.49 -6.17
N LEU A 17 3.90 1.25 -5.18
CA LEU A 17 2.48 0.95 -5.42
C LEU A 17 1.84 2.04 -6.28
N ILE A 18 2.26 3.28 -6.03
CA ILE A 18 1.97 4.49 -6.83
C ILE A 18 2.35 4.30 -8.30
N GLY A 19 3.52 3.71 -8.59
CA GLY A 19 4.02 3.50 -9.94
C GLY A 19 3.14 2.58 -10.78
N GLY A 20 2.65 1.48 -10.22
CA GLY A 20 1.76 0.57 -10.95
C GLY A 20 0.29 1.01 -10.96
N LEU A 21 -0.18 1.74 -9.94
CA LEU A 21 -1.49 2.40 -9.99
C LEU A 21 -1.52 3.48 -11.07
N GLY A 22 -0.43 4.23 -11.25
CA GLY A 22 -0.30 5.23 -12.33
C GLY A 22 -0.36 4.62 -13.73
N ALA A 23 0.15 3.39 -13.91
CA ALA A 23 0.05 2.65 -15.16
C ALA A 23 -1.35 2.06 -15.39
N ALA A 24 -1.99 1.52 -14.36
CA ALA A 24 -3.36 1.00 -14.42
C ALA A 24 -4.41 2.10 -14.69
N LEU A 25 -4.17 3.32 -14.20
CA LEU A 25 -5.03 4.50 -14.39
C LEU A 25 -4.80 5.24 -15.73
N GLY A 26 -4.01 4.69 -16.66
CA GLY A 26 -3.85 5.26 -18.01
C GLY A 26 -3.20 6.65 -18.05
N VAL A 27 -2.40 7.01 -17.04
CA VAL A 27 -1.76 8.33 -16.95
C VAL A 27 -0.49 8.35 -17.81
N LYS A 28 -0.62 8.84 -19.06
CA LYS A 28 0.53 9.11 -19.94
C LYS A 28 1.54 10.06 -19.27
N GLN A 29 2.83 9.70 -19.28
CA GLN A 29 3.96 10.50 -18.78
C GLN A 29 3.92 12.00 -19.14
N GLN A 30 3.34 12.37 -20.28
CA GLN A 30 3.21 13.76 -20.75
C GLN A 30 2.29 14.62 -19.86
N LYS A 31 1.33 14.03 -19.15
CA LYS A 31 0.43 14.75 -18.22
C LYS A 31 1.09 15.11 -16.89
N ILE A 32 2.16 14.41 -16.51
CA ILE A 32 2.89 14.63 -15.25
C ILE A 32 3.69 15.94 -15.31
N ASP A 33 4.15 16.35 -16.49
CA ASP A 33 4.90 17.60 -16.67
C ASP A 33 4.01 18.86 -16.67
N LEU A 34 2.72 18.74 -17.03
CA LEU A 34 1.74 19.82 -16.88
C LEU A 34 1.22 19.95 -15.45
N LEU A 35 1.21 18.88 -14.66
CA LEU A 35 0.81 18.90 -13.24
C LEU A 35 1.80 19.70 -12.38
N LYS A 36 3.08 19.77 -12.78
CA LYS A 36 4.12 20.56 -12.08
C LYS A 36 3.96 22.08 -12.21
N LYS A 37 3.08 22.60 -13.07
CA LYS A 37 2.99 24.04 -13.41
C LYS A 37 1.78 24.81 -12.87
N GLY A 38 1.07 24.30 -11.86
CA GLY A 38 0.51 25.21 -10.85
C GLY A 38 -0.98 25.54 -10.86
N VAL A 39 -1.88 24.65 -11.31
CA VAL A 39 -3.34 24.81 -11.06
C VAL A 39 -4.02 23.51 -10.59
N GLY A 40 -3.55 22.32 -11.01
CA GLY A 40 -4.16 21.04 -10.65
C GLY A 40 -3.73 20.43 -9.30
N VAL A 41 -2.75 21.03 -8.63
CA VAL A 41 -2.26 20.52 -7.34
C VAL A 41 -3.27 20.78 -6.22
N VAL A 42 -4.11 21.82 -6.35
CA VAL A 42 -5.05 22.22 -5.30
C VAL A 42 -6.21 21.23 -5.15
N GLN A 43 -6.67 20.64 -6.26
CA GLN A 43 -7.72 19.60 -6.27
C GLN A 43 -7.21 18.24 -5.77
N ALA A 44 -5.92 17.94 -5.96
CA ALA A 44 -5.30 16.74 -5.40
C ALA A 44 -5.03 16.84 -3.88
N LEU A 45 -5.25 18.03 -3.29
CA LEU A 45 -5.13 18.29 -1.85
C LEU A 45 -6.49 18.41 -1.16
N GLU A 46 -7.61 18.29 -1.90
CA GLU A 46 -8.92 18.21 -1.28
C GLU A 46 -9.06 16.85 -0.58
N PRO A 47 -9.59 16.81 0.66
CA PRO A 47 -9.89 15.55 1.32
C PRO A 47 -10.82 14.74 0.43
N ILE A 48 -10.36 13.57 -0.01
CA ILE A 48 -11.18 12.59 -0.71
C ILE A 48 -12.38 12.23 0.18
N GLY A 49 -13.58 12.18 -0.40
CA GLY A 49 -14.79 11.83 0.35
C GLY A 49 -14.72 10.38 0.84
N GLU A 50 -15.41 10.04 1.94
CA GLU A 50 -15.32 8.71 2.55
C GLU A 50 -15.68 7.55 1.59
N GLU A 51 -16.68 7.75 0.72
CA GLU A 51 -17.08 6.75 -0.27
C GLU A 51 -16.01 6.56 -1.36
N GLU A 52 -15.36 7.64 -1.77
CA GLU A 52 -14.25 7.60 -2.73
C GLU A 52 -12.99 7.00 -2.11
N GLU A 53 -12.72 7.28 -0.82
CA GLU A 53 -11.68 6.62 -0.03
C GLU A 53 -11.87 5.11 -0.02
N ILE A 54 -13.09 4.63 0.25
CA ILE A 54 -13.38 3.19 0.29
C ILE A 54 -13.17 2.55 -1.08
N THR A 55 -13.71 3.17 -2.14
CA THR A 55 -13.57 2.66 -3.52
C THR A 55 -12.11 2.59 -3.95
N LEU A 56 -11.33 3.62 -3.60
CA LEU A 56 -9.89 3.63 -3.85
C LEU A 56 -9.18 2.55 -3.04
N GLY A 57 -9.57 2.36 -1.78
CA GLY A 57 -9.10 1.29 -0.91
C GLY A 57 -9.27 -0.10 -1.52
N GLU A 58 -10.46 -0.38 -2.06
CA GLU A 58 -10.77 -1.63 -2.75
C GLU A 58 -9.87 -1.85 -3.98
N ALA A 59 -9.66 -0.81 -4.79
CA ALA A 59 -8.76 -0.89 -5.94
C ALA A 59 -7.31 -1.18 -5.52
N VAL A 60 -6.84 -0.54 -4.45
CA VAL A 60 -5.51 -0.81 -3.88
C VAL A 60 -5.42 -2.22 -3.31
N ALA A 61 -6.49 -2.74 -2.71
CA ALA A 61 -6.54 -4.10 -2.19
C ALA A 61 -6.34 -5.14 -3.30
N VAL A 62 -7.06 -4.99 -4.43
CA VAL A 62 -6.92 -5.88 -5.59
C VAL A 62 -5.48 -5.88 -6.12
N GLU A 63 -4.87 -4.70 -6.20
CA GLU A 63 -3.49 -4.56 -6.66
C GLU A 63 -2.49 -5.18 -5.66
N ALA A 64 -2.72 -4.99 -4.36
CA ALA A 64 -1.90 -5.59 -3.31
C ALA A 64 -1.90 -7.12 -3.39
N PHE A 65 -3.07 -7.74 -3.52
CA PHE A 65 -3.15 -9.19 -3.70
C PHE A 65 -2.46 -9.65 -4.98
N SER A 66 -2.58 -8.88 -6.06
CA SER A 66 -1.94 -9.22 -7.34
C SER A 66 -0.41 -9.17 -7.26
N ARG A 67 0.16 -8.22 -6.51
CA ARG A 67 1.62 -8.06 -6.38
C ARG A 67 2.27 -8.99 -5.38
N PHE A 68 1.62 -9.24 -4.24
CA PHE A 68 2.25 -9.92 -3.10
C PHE A 68 1.81 -11.38 -2.95
N GLY A 69 1.57 -12.07 -4.07
CA GLY A 69 1.34 -13.52 -4.09
C GLY A 69 -0.06 -13.97 -3.66
N GLY A 70 -1.02 -13.03 -3.58
CA GLY A 70 -2.40 -13.31 -3.17
C GLY A 70 -2.59 -13.36 -1.65
N GLU A 71 -3.78 -13.77 -1.24
CA GLU A 71 -4.13 -13.95 0.16
C GLU A 71 -3.43 -15.19 0.75
N TYR A 72 -2.84 -15.04 1.93
CA TYR A 72 -2.36 -16.14 2.72
C TYR A 72 -3.43 -16.56 3.74
N SER A 73 -4.08 -17.70 3.50
CA SER A 73 -5.14 -18.20 4.37
C SER A 73 -4.58 -18.98 5.56
N ASN A 74 -4.51 -18.33 6.72
CA ASN A 74 -4.21 -18.99 8.00
C ASN A 74 -5.12 -18.45 9.11
N PRO A 75 -6.15 -19.22 9.52
CA PRO A 75 -7.13 -18.76 10.50
C PRO A 75 -6.53 -18.34 11.85
N ALA A 76 -5.42 -18.94 12.29
CA ALA A 76 -4.79 -18.57 13.56
C ALA A 76 -4.14 -17.19 13.47
N TRP A 77 -3.42 -16.92 12.38
CA TRP A 77 -2.78 -15.63 12.15
C TRP A 77 -3.82 -14.56 11.86
N THR A 78 -4.85 -14.85 11.05
CA THR A 78 -5.96 -13.94 10.81
C THR A 78 -6.64 -13.54 12.12
N ARG A 79 -6.86 -14.48 13.04
CA ARG A 79 -7.40 -14.14 14.38
C ARG A 79 -6.47 -13.24 15.18
N TYR A 80 -5.16 -13.55 15.18
CA TYR A 80 -4.16 -12.77 15.90
C TYR A 80 -4.10 -11.32 15.41
N ILE A 81 -3.95 -11.10 14.10
CA ILE A 81 -3.87 -9.75 13.54
C ILE A 81 -5.17 -8.98 13.74
N ASN A 82 -6.33 -9.65 13.69
CA ASN A 82 -7.61 -8.99 13.95
C ASN A 82 -7.73 -8.57 15.42
N LEU A 83 -7.26 -9.39 16.36
CA LEU A 83 -7.27 -9.05 17.79
C LEU A 83 -6.38 -7.83 18.05
N VAL A 84 -5.12 -7.90 17.61
CA VAL A 84 -4.15 -6.81 17.81
C VAL A 84 -4.61 -5.55 17.08
N GLY A 85 -4.97 -5.69 15.81
CA GLY A 85 -5.39 -4.59 14.95
C GLY A 85 -6.63 -3.87 15.45
N LYS A 86 -7.67 -4.60 15.89
CA LYS A 86 -8.87 -3.99 16.47
C LYS A 86 -8.58 -3.27 17.78
N THR A 87 -7.78 -3.87 18.67
CA THR A 87 -7.41 -3.24 19.93
C THR A 87 -6.68 -1.90 19.70
N VAL A 88 -5.80 -1.85 18.69
CA VAL A 88 -5.10 -0.60 18.32
C VAL A 88 -6.05 0.40 17.64
N ALA A 89 -6.96 -0.08 16.78
CA ALA A 89 -7.94 0.76 16.09
C ALA A 89 -8.92 1.44 17.05
N GLU A 90 -9.31 0.79 18.16
CA GLU A 90 -10.21 1.35 19.17
C GLU A 90 -9.69 2.64 19.82
N VAL A 91 -8.37 2.82 19.89
CA VAL A 91 -7.71 4.00 20.45
C VAL A 91 -7.18 4.97 19.38
N SER A 92 -7.53 4.74 18.11
CA SER A 92 -7.11 5.59 16.98
C SER A 92 -7.99 6.83 16.82
N ASP A 93 -7.59 7.73 15.92
CA ASP A 93 -8.35 8.94 15.59
C ASP A 93 -9.67 8.67 14.84
N ARG A 94 -9.81 7.49 14.19
CA ARG A 94 -11.02 7.07 13.45
C ARG A 94 -11.54 5.70 13.95
N PRO A 95 -11.98 5.58 15.21
CA PRO A 95 -12.37 4.30 15.80
C PRO A 95 -13.65 3.70 15.19
N THR A 96 -14.45 4.53 14.50
CA THR A 96 -15.69 4.11 13.83
C THR A 96 -15.47 3.56 12.43
N LEU A 97 -14.25 3.64 11.89
CA LEU A 97 -13.94 3.10 10.57
C LEU A 97 -13.89 1.57 10.60
N ASN A 98 -14.41 0.92 9.56
CA ASN A 98 -14.34 -0.53 9.43
C ASN A 98 -12.94 -0.94 8.95
N TYR A 99 -12.11 -1.44 9.86
CA TYR A 99 -10.78 -1.92 9.52
C TYR A 99 -10.79 -3.36 9.01
N HIS A 100 -10.09 -3.60 7.90
CA HIS A 100 -9.95 -4.89 7.25
C HIS A 100 -8.48 -5.31 7.24
N PHE A 101 -8.17 -6.43 7.89
CA PHE A 101 -6.81 -6.96 7.96
C PHE A 101 -6.65 -8.17 7.03
N ALA A 102 -5.66 -8.15 6.15
CA ALA A 102 -5.35 -9.24 5.25
C ALA A 102 -3.86 -9.63 5.33
N ILE A 103 -3.59 -10.93 5.19
CA ILE A 103 -2.23 -11.46 5.13
C ILE A 103 -1.90 -11.73 3.66
N LEU A 104 -0.78 -11.20 3.21
CA LEU A 104 -0.27 -11.36 1.85
C LEU A 104 0.79 -12.46 1.81
N ASN A 105 0.70 -13.33 0.82
CA ASN A 105 1.61 -14.46 0.62
C ASN A 105 2.94 -14.03 -0.03
N SER A 106 3.65 -13.11 0.62
CA SER A 106 5.00 -12.67 0.24
C SER A 106 5.98 -12.80 1.41
N GLN A 107 7.19 -13.29 1.11
CA GLN A 107 8.29 -13.39 2.08
C GLN A 107 9.02 -12.07 2.29
N GLU A 108 8.66 -11.02 1.55
CA GLU A 108 9.16 -9.68 1.81
C GLU A 108 8.69 -9.22 3.19
N GLN A 109 9.55 -8.58 3.98
CA GLN A 109 9.15 -8.01 5.26
C GLN A 109 8.49 -6.65 5.03
N ASN A 110 7.16 -6.59 5.01
CA ASN A 110 6.42 -5.38 4.69
C ASN A 110 5.03 -5.33 5.35
N ALA A 111 4.53 -4.13 5.58
CA ALA A 111 3.15 -3.87 5.97
C ALA A 111 2.73 -2.49 5.49
N PHE A 112 1.51 -2.35 4.97
CA PHE A 112 1.02 -1.07 4.46
C PHE A 112 -0.50 -0.93 4.65
N ALA A 113 -0.94 0.31 4.71
CA ALA A 113 -2.34 0.69 4.83
C ALA A 113 -2.83 1.29 3.51
N ALA A 114 -4.08 1.01 3.17
CA ALA A 114 -4.78 1.65 2.06
C ALA A 114 -5.98 2.46 2.61
N PRO A 115 -6.47 3.45 1.82
CA PRO A 115 -7.67 4.21 2.15
C PRO A 115 -8.87 3.30 2.46
N GLY A 116 -9.85 3.78 3.20
CA GLY A 116 -11.03 2.98 3.56
C GLY A 116 -10.79 1.92 4.66
N GLY A 117 -9.61 1.88 5.28
CA GLY A 117 -9.35 1.02 6.46
C GLY A 117 -8.75 -0.35 6.13
N TYR A 118 -8.22 -0.57 4.93
CA TYR A 118 -7.55 -1.82 4.58
C TYR A 118 -6.10 -1.82 5.06
N ILE A 119 -5.70 -2.87 5.76
CA ILE A 119 -4.35 -3.06 6.30
C ILE A 119 -3.82 -4.41 5.80
N PHE A 120 -2.64 -4.38 5.19
CA PHE A 120 -1.98 -5.54 4.61
C PHE A 120 -0.67 -5.84 5.33
N ILE A 121 -0.47 -7.11 5.66
CA ILE A 121 0.72 -7.60 6.35
C ILE A 121 1.25 -8.78 5.56
N THR A 122 2.53 -8.80 5.22
CA THR A 122 3.13 -9.93 4.51
C THR A 122 3.52 -11.05 5.48
N VAL A 123 3.56 -12.30 5.01
CA VAL A 123 4.03 -13.43 5.84
C VAL A 123 5.49 -13.26 6.28
N GLY A 124 6.33 -12.52 5.54
CA GLY A 124 7.70 -12.22 5.96
C GLY A 124 7.82 -11.34 7.21
N LEU A 125 6.72 -10.72 7.66
CA LEU A 125 6.68 -9.89 8.87
C LEU A 125 6.13 -10.62 10.11
N LEU A 126 5.49 -11.80 9.92
CA LEU A 126 4.87 -12.61 10.98
C LEU A 126 5.75 -13.77 11.41
#